data_AF-A0AAD1UFX3-F1
#
_entry.id   AF-A0AAD1UFX3-F1
#
_cell.length_a   1.000
_cell.length_b   1.000
_cell.length_c   1.000
_cell.angle_alpha   90.00
_cell.angle_beta   90.00
_cell.angle_gamma   90.00
#
_symmetry.space_group_name_H-M   'P 1'
#
loop_
_entity.id
_entity.type
_entity.pdbx_description
1 polymer ?
#
loop_
_entity_poly.entity_id
_entity_poly.type
_entity_poly.pdbx_seq_one_letter_code
_entity_poly.pdbx_strand_id
1 'polypeptide(L)'
;MNSTNLGSNDQDQRLSRDEAASVSNSANDTGNKSKRRSKKDNDGRNFKCDKCDKTYLSYPALYTHTKLKHSDGNDGKPVLPVFSGRGRGRPRKNTQKRIDPTTEEYFKSDGRDGGPTNPIDGFEEVLADFKYTQYTTFKEFPLYKYLEKFAKDAEFVKDLSEGIHNKKSSEVEKNGSSKNGHAEGADNPEEMKGSENLDSLFVDPENTTYLSRDISNLPEEERSKLSSDEVFSIYLYEISKKVNSDYYKTMMTFIIAYRECLNKYGWEKKSENDEVLNQNGASEDIENTTMITPASDIILAKARELREKAKGREFSVINNAEHAPEICNEFVTVFLQERGKDIQLTKNETIDLTRNICHWLFTECYTCSKVSMIKS
;
A
#
# COMPACT_ATOMS: atom_id res chain seq x y z
N MET A 1 45.51 -50.22 4.91
CA MET A 1 45.13 -51.54 5.47
C MET A 1 44.27 -51.28 6.70
N ASN A 2 43.16 -52.03 6.85
CA ASN A 2 41.99 -51.86 7.75
C ASN A 2 40.99 -50.80 7.25
N SER A 3 39.82 -51.09 6.63
CA SER A 3 38.73 -52.09 6.80
C SER A 3 37.79 -51.82 7.98
N THR A 4 36.60 -51.29 7.65
CA THR A 4 35.23 -51.48 8.23
C THR A 4 34.37 -50.33 7.65
N ASN A 5 33.51 -50.46 6.63
CA ASN A 5 32.35 -51.32 6.37
C ASN A 5 31.21 -51.18 7.39
N LEU A 6 30.20 -50.36 7.07
CA LEU A 6 28.82 -50.46 7.54
C LEU A 6 27.91 -49.97 6.40
N GLY A 7 27.23 -50.92 5.78
CA GLY A 7 26.11 -50.69 4.87
C GLY A 7 24.80 -50.64 5.65
N SER A 8 23.79 -50.01 5.05
CA SER A 8 22.39 -50.21 5.41
C SER A 8 21.57 -50.08 4.13
N ASN A 9 21.02 -51.24 3.73
CA ASN A 9 19.96 -51.39 2.74
C ASN A 9 18.68 -50.79 3.31
N ASP A 10 17.94 -50.03 2.53
CA ASP A 10 16.48 -50.04 2.61
C ASP A 10 15.91 -50.08 1.19
N GLN A 11 15.27 -51.22 0.92
CA GLN A 11 14.50 -51.53 -0.27
C GLN A 11 13.07 -51.06 -0.01
N ASP A 12 12.66 -49.93 -0.58
CA ASP A 12 11.24 -49.60 -0.68
C ASP A 12 10.66 -50.17 -1.97
N GLN A 13 9.95 -51.28 -1.79
CA GLN A 13 9.15 -51.94 -2.81
C GLN A 13 7.94 -51.06 -3.16
N ARG A 14 7.90 -50.67 -4.43
CA ARG A 14 6.76 -50.07 -5.11
C ARG A 14 5.56 -51.01 -5.05
N LEU A 15 4.52 -50.61 -4.33
CA LEU A 15 3.18 -51.19 -4.45
C LEU A 15 2.42 -50.46 -5.56
N SER A 16 2.01 -51.25 -6.54
CA SER A 16 1.01 -50.99 -7.55
C SER A 16 -0.31 -50.53 -6.93
N ARG A 17 -0.94 -49.54 -7.54
CA ARG A 17 -2.38 -49.34 -7.39
C ARG A 17 -2.99 -48.88 -8.70
N ASP A 18 -3.68 -49.83 -9.30
CA ASP A 18 -4.55 -49.67 -10.45
C ASP A 18 -5.81 -48.84 -10.13
N GLU A 19 -6.46 -48.49 -11.22
CA GLU A 19 -7.91 -48.32 -11.41
C GLU A 19 -8.56 -46.95 -11.15
N ALA A 20 -8.89 -46.37 -12.30
CA ALA A 20 -9.94 -45.43 -12.56
C ALA A 20 -11.28 -45.86 -11.95
N ALA A 21 -11.95 -44.93 -11.26
CA ALA A 21 -13.38 -44.98 -11.03
C ALA A 21 -13.97 -43.58 -11.20
N SER A 22 -14.63 -43.40 -12.34
CA SER A 22 -15.59 -42.34 -12.58
C SER A 22 -16.83 -42.57 -11.70
N VAL A 23 -17.11 -41.63 -10.79
CA VAL A 23 -18.41 -41.59 -10.09
C VAL A 23 -18.98 -40.19 -10.23
N SER A 24 -19.99 -40.13 -11.08
CA SER A 24 -20.97 -39.05 -11.14
C SER A 24 -21.84 -39.11 -9.89
N ASN A 25 -22.01 -37.98 -9.19
CA ASN A 25 -23.08 -37.84 -8.21
C ASN A 25 -23.81 -36.52 -8.43
N SER A 26 -24.98 -36.66 -9.04
CA SER A 26 -26.06 -35.69 -9.03
C SER A 26 -26.91 -35.87 -7.76
N ALA A 27 -27.45 -34.73 -7.33
CA ALA A 27 -28.76 -34.57 -6.68
C ALA A 27 -28.88 -34.62 -5.13
N ASN A 28 -29.50 -33.54 -4.65
CA ASN A 28 -30.42 -33.42 -3.51
C ASN A 28 -29.87 -33.30 -2.09
N ASP A 29 -29.20 -32.18 -1.80
CA ASP A 29 -29.11 -31.64 -0.44
C ASP A 29 -30.39 -30.82 -0.12
N THR A 30 -31.40 -31.50 0.42
CA THR A 30 -32.56 -30.83 1.02
C THR A 30 -32.17 -30.38 2.42
N GLY A 31 -31.99 -29.07 2.57
CA GLY A 31 -31.48 -28.41 3.76
C GLY A 31 -32.31 -28.64 5.03
N ASN A 32 -32.07 -29.77 5.70
CA ASN A 32 -32.40 -29.95 7.10
C ASN A 32 -31.40 -29.14 7.93
N LYS A 33 -31.76 -27.88 8.22
CA LYS A 33 -31.05 -27.06 9.20
C LYS A 33 -31.03 -27.80 10.54
N SER A 34 -29.94 -28.52 10.79
CA SER A 34 -29.69 -29.23 12.04
C SER A 34 -29.88 -28.27 13.20
N LYS A 35 -30.98 -28.46 13.96
CA LYS A 35 -31.25 -27.66 15.15
C LYS A 35 -30.04 -27.82 16.07
N ARG A 36 -29.39 -26.70 16.41
CA ARG A 36 -28.29 -26.67 17.37
C ARG A 36 -28.73 -27.43 18.63
N ARG A 37 -28.04 -28.52 18.96
CA ARG A 37 -28.30 -29.32 20.17
C ARG A 37 -28.18 -28.41 21.39
N SER A 38 -29.07 -28.61 22.37
CA SER A 38 -29.08 -27.78 23.57
C SER A 38 -27.80 -28.02 24.38
N LYS A 39 -27.32 -27.00 25.10
CA LYS A 39 -26.12 -27.13 25.93
C LYS A 39 -26.27 -28.15 27.07
N LYS A 40 -27.52 -28.51 27.43
CA LYS A 40 -27.87 -29.53 28.44
C LYS A 40 -27.99 -30.94 27.86
N ASP A 41 -27.86 -31.08 26.54
CA ASP A 41 -27.90 -32.39 25.89
C ASP A 41 -26.62 -33.17 26.21
N ASN A 42 -26.78 -34.28 26.94
CA ASN A 42 -25.71 -35.20 27.32
C ASN A 42 -25.49 -36.27 26.25
N ASP A 43 -26.40 -36.41 25.28
CA ASP A 43 -26.33 -37.47 24.29
C ASP A 43 -25.11 -37.28 23.37
N GLY A 44 -24.29 -38.33 23.26
CA GLY A 44 -23.04 -38.33 22.51
C GLY A 44 -21.85 -37.64 23.18
N ARG A 45 -21.89 -37.31 24.48
CA ARG A 45 -20.74 -36.74 25.21
C ARG A 45 -19.93 -37.78 25.97
N ASN A 46 -19.29 -38.68 25.22
CA ASN A 46 -18.62 -39.85 25.78
C ASN A 46 -17.25 -39.54 26.42
N PHE A 47 -16.75 -38.30 26.32
CA PHE A 47 -15.44 -37.91 26.82
C PHE A 47 -15.55 -37.09 28.10
N LYS A 48 -15.44 -37.74 29.27
CA LYS A 48 -15.45 -37.08 30.60
C LYS A 48 -14.05 -36.62 30.98
N CYS A 49 -13.94 -35.45 31.62
CA CYS A 49 -12.68 -35.01 32.21
C CYS A 49 -12.44 -35.71 33.56
N ASP A 50 -11.21 -36.17 33.80
CA ASP A 50 -10.88 -36.86 35.06
C ASP A 50 -10.73 -35.89 36.25
N LYS A 51 -10.48 -34.60 35.98
CA LYS A 51 -10.29 -33.57 37.02
C LYS A 51 -11.55 -32.76 37.33
N CYS A 52 -12.62 -32.87 36.52
CA CYS A 52 -13.90 -32.22 36.80
C CYS A 52 -15.06 -32.91 36.07
N ASP A 53 -16.31 -32.69 36.48
CA ASP A 53 -17.47 -33.40 35.92
C ASP A 53 -17.93 -32.95 34.52
N LYS A 54 -17.08 -32.30 33.73
CA LYS A 54 -17.44 -31.85 32.38
C LYS A 54 -17.27 -32.98 31.36
N THR A 55 -18.27 -33.12 30.49
CA THR A 55 -18.28 -34.07 29.38
C THR A 55 -18.25 -33.35 28.02
N TYR A 56 -17.57 -33.97 27.05
CA TYR A 56 -17.27 -33.42 25.73
C TYR A 56 -17.72 -34.38 24.62
N LEU A 57 -18.07 -33.82 23.46
CA LEU A 57 -18.50 -34.55 22.26
C LEU A 57 -17.34 -35.30 21.56
N SER A 58 -16.10 -34.87 21.78
CA SER A 58 -14.93 -35.45 21.11
C SER A 58 -13.67 -35.37 21.97
N TYR A 59 -12.74 -36.28 21.74
CA TYR A 59 -11.44 -36.30 22.41
C TYR A 59 -10.63 -35.01 22.21
N PRO A 60 -10.56 -34.38 21.01
CA PRO A 60 -9.88 -33.10 20.85
C PRO A 60 -10.44 -31.97 21.73
N ALA A 61 -11.76 -31.95 21.94
CA ALA A 61 -12.40 -30.97 22.82
C ALA A 61 -12.04 -31.21 24.29
N LEU A 62 -12.01 -32.48 24.72
CA LEU A 62 -11.52 -32.87 26.05
C LEU A 62 -10.05 -32.49 26.24
N TYR A 63 -9.17 -32.83 25.28
CA TYR A 63 -7.74 -32.51 25.35
C TYR A 63 -7.51 -31.00 25.49
N THR A 64 -8.18 -30.19 24.66
CA THR A 64 -8.11 -28.72 24.75
C THR A 64 -8.58 -28.22 26.11
N HIS A 65 -9.65 -28.81 26.65
CA HIS A 65 -10.14 -28.47 27.98
C HIS A 65 -9.12 -28.80 29.08
N THR A 66 -8.60 -30.03 29.10
CA THR A 66 -7.60 -30.48 30.06
C THR A 66 -6.35 -29.60 29.98
N LYS A 67 -5.89 -29.26 28.78
CA LYS A 67 -4.72 -28.39 28.58
C LYS A 67 -4.93 -26.95 29.03
N LEU A 68 -6.13 -26.38 28.91
CA LEU A 68 -6.38 -24.96 29.26
C LEU A 68 -6.87 -24.76 30.70
N LYS A 69 -7.49 -25.77 31.31
CA LYS A 69 -8.11 -25.67 32.64
C LYS A 69 -7.44 -26.53 33.70
N HIS A 70 -6.66 -27.51 33.27
CA HIS A 70 -6.06 -28.52 34.12
C HIS A 70 -4.58 -28.77 33.77
N SER A 71 -3.94 -27.86 33.02
CA SER A 71 -2.48 -27.85 32.90
C SER A 71 -1.91 -27.49 34.28
N ASP A 72 -1.58 -28.52 35.04
CA ASP A 72 -0.86 -28.35 36.28
C ASP A 72 0.51 -27.79 35.92
N GLY A 73 0.76 -26.54 36.29
CA GLY A 73 2.13 -26.06 36.36
C GLY A 73 2.88 -26.99 37.32
N ASN A 74 4.12 -27.32 37.00
CA ASN A 74 4.95 -28.29 37.71
C ASN A 74 5.14 -28.00 39.23
N ASP A 75 4.64 -26.85 39.71
CA ASP A 75 4.82 -26.36 41.08
C ASP A 75 3.54 -26.45 41.94
N GLY A 76 2.47 -27.12 41.49
CA GLY A 76 1.24 -27.31 42.27
C GLY A 76 0.46 -26.02 42.56
N LYS A 77 0.89 -24.88 42.01
CA LYS A 77 0.15 -23.62 42.07
C LYS A 77 -0.72 -23.49 40.82
N PRO A 78 -2.04 -23.26 40.96
CA PRO A 78 -2.91 -23.06 39.81
C PRO A 78 -2.41 -21.86 39.01
N VAL A 79 -1.95 -22.11 37.78
CA VAL A 79 -1.65 -21.03 36.82
C VAL A 79 -2.99 -20.35 36.55
N LEU A 80 -3.20 -19.21 37.20
CA LEU A 80 -4.37 -18.38 36.93
C LEU A 80 -4.39 -18.14 35.42
N PRO A 81 -5.44 -18.57 34.69
CA PRO A 81 -5.52 -18.28 33.27
C PRO A 81 -5.60 -16.76 33.14
N VAL A 82 -4.48 -16.15 32.73
CA VAL A 82 -4.29 -14.70 32.47
C VAL A 82 -5.31 -14.16 31.45
N PHE A 83 -6.09 -15.05 30.81
CA PHE A 83 -7.12 -14.69 29.83
C PHE A 83 -8.57 -14.89 30.29
N SER A 84 -8.86 -15.19 31.57
CA SER A 84 -10.24 -15.49 32.01
C SER A 84 -11.19 -14.30 32.13
N GLY A 85 -10.75 -13.06 31.90
CA GLY A 85 -11.60 -11.86 31.92
C GLY A 85 -12.14 -11.40 30.56
N ARG A 86 -11.59 -11.86 29.43
CA ARG A 86 -12.15 -11.55 28.10
C ARG A 86 -13.21 -12.58 27.79
N GLY A 87 -14.40 -12.36 28.37
CA GLY A 87 -15.58 -13.14 28.05
C GLY A 87 -15.70 -13.31 26.54
N ARG A 88 -16.09 -14.52 26.10
CA ARG A 88 -16.53 -14.82 24.72
C ARG A 88 -17.84 -14.09 24.39
N GLY A 89 -17.96 -12.84 24.81
CA GLY A 89 -18.97 -11.93 24.33
C GLY A 89 -18.71 -11.74 22.84
N ARG A 90 -19.80 -11.78 22.07
CA ARG A 90 -19.86 -11.21 20.73
C ARG A 90 -19.02 -9.92 20.74
N PRO A 91 -18.06 -9.73 19.81
CA PRO A 91 -17.26 -8.52 19.73
C PRO A 91 -18.20 -7.35 19.97
N ARG A 92 -17.97 -6.57 21.03
CA ARG A 92 -18.76 -5.37 21.28
C ARG A 92 -18.68 -4.60 19.97
N LYS A 93 -19.82 -4.37 19.30
CA LYS A 93 -19.86 -3.55 18.09
C LYS A 93 -19.12 -2.28 18.46
N ASN A 94 -17.94 -2.08 17.88
CA ASN A 94 -17.24 -0.83 18.05
C ASN A 94 -18.18 0.21 17.44
N THR A 95 -18.80 1.04 18.27
CA THR A 95 -19.90 1.93 17.84
C THR A 95 -19.39 2.96 16.84
N GLN A 96 -18.09 3.24 16.86
CA GLN A 96 -17.40 3.95 15.79
C GLN A 96 -17.19 2.98 14.62
N LYS A 97 -18.11 3.02 13.66
CA LYS A 97 -17.85 2.48 12.32
C LYS A 97 -16.59 3.18 11.80
N ARG A 98 -15.53 2.42 11.58
CA ARG A 98 -14.34 2.93 10.89
C ARG A 98 -14.78 3.40 9.50
N ILE A 99 -14.65 4.70 9.24
CA ILE A 99 -14.94 5.28 7.94
C ILE A 99 -13.90 4.75 6.95
N ASP A 100 -14.33 4.38 5.74
CA ASP A 100 -13.41 3.86 4.74
C ASP A 100 -12.46 4.97 4.29
N PRO A 101 -11.13 4.81 4.47
CA PRO A 101 -10.18 5.85 4.09
C PRO A 101 -10.21 6.22 2.62
N THR A 102 -10.76 5.40 1.74
CA THR A 102 -10.84 5.70 0.31
C THR A 102 -11.98 6.65 -0.08
N THR A 103 -12.83 7.04 0.87
CA THR A 103 -14.03 7.84 0.61
C THR A 103 -13.83 9.31 0.97
N GLU A 104 -14.60 10.21 0.34
CA GLU A 104 -14.60 11.63 0.75
C GLU A 104 -15.07 11.85 2.19
N GLU A 105 -15.96 10.97 2.70
CA GLU A 105 -16.43 11.02 4.09
C GLU A 105 -15.28 10.92 5.10
N TYR A 106 -14.18 10.25 4.73
CA TYR A 106 -12.99 10.15 5.57
C TYR A 106 -12.34 11.51 5.86
N PHE A 107 -12.39 12.44 4.90
CA PHE A 107 -11.84 13.79 5.08
C PHE A 107 -12.84 14.76 5.71
N LYS A 108 -14.14 14.44 5.68
CA LYS A 108 -15.22 15.20 6.31
C LYS A 108 -15.51 14.75 7.75
N SER A 109 -14.75 13.80 8.29
CA SER A 109 -14.95 13.31 9.66
C SER A 109 -14.42 14.32 10.68
N ASP A 110 -15.04 14.34 11.87
CA ASP A 110 -14.68 15.23 12.99
C ASP A 110 -13.15 15.34 13.20
N GLY A 111 -12.66 16.58 13.18
CA GLY A 111 -11.25 16.91 13.42
C GLY A 111 -10.37 16.94 12.17
N ARG A 112 -10.92 16.66 10.98
CA ARG A 112 -10.17 16.70 9.71
C ARG A 112 -10.71 17.71 8.72
N ASP A 113 -11.99 18.02 8.80
CA ASP A 113 -12.63 19.03 7.99
C ASP A 113 -12.13 20.44 8.34
N GLY A 114 -12.21 21.36 7.38
CA GLY A 114 -11.80 22.76 7.57
C GLY A 114 -10.78 23.31 6.56
N GLY A 115 -10.68 22.74 5.36
CA GLY A 115 -9.93 23.34 4.25
C GLY A 115 -10.63 24.57 3.64
N PRO A 116 -9.97 25.32 2.73
CA PRO A 116 -8.67 25.05 2.14
C PRO A 116 -7.49 25.51 3.01
N THR A 117 -6.43 24.70 3.04
CA THR A 117 -5.11 25.01 3.65
C THR A 117 -4.12 25.33 2.54
N ASN A 118 -3.22 26.30 2.76
CA ASN A 118 -2.14 26.60 1.82
C ASN A 118 -1.19 25.38 1.75
N PRO A 119 -0.86 24.85 0.54
CA PRO A 119 -0.06 23.63 0.41
C PRO A 119 1.33 23.67 1.04
N ILE A 120 1.91 24.86 1.23
CA ILE A 120 3.22 25.03 1.88
C ILE A 120 3.14 25.25 3.39
N ASP A 121 1.95 25.48 3.95
CA ASP A 121 1.80 25.73 5.39
C ASP A 121 2.18 24.47 6.18
N GLY A 122 3.06 24.65 7.16
CA GLY A 122 3.56 23.57 8.01
C GLY A 122 4.73 22.77 7.42
N PHE A 123 5.19 23.05 6.19
CA PHE A 123 6.27 22.28 5.57
C PHE A 123 7.59 22.37 6.33
N GLU A 124 7.99 23.58 6.74
CA GLU A 124 9.22 23.79 7.53
C GLU A 124 9.16 23.09 8.89
N GLU A 125 8.02 23.18 9.57
CA GLU A 125 7.77 22.53 10.86
C GLU A 125 7.86 21.00 10.74
N VAL A 126 7.16 20.42 9.76
CA VAL A 126 7.20 18.98 9.51
C VAL A 126 8.60 18.53 9.14
N LEU A 127 9.33 19.26 8.28
CA LEU A 127 10.66 18.85 7.85
C LEU A 127 11.69 18.91 8.99
N ALA A 128 11.53 19.84 9.93
CA ALA A 128 12.40 19.96 11.11
C ALA A 128 12.38 18.68 11.98
N ASP A 129 11.25 17.97 12.02
CA ASP A 129 11.11 16.73 12.81
C ASP A 129 11.91 15.55 12.23
N PHE A 130 12.17 15.54 10.92
CA PHE A 130 12.82 14.39 10.24
C PHE A 130 14.36 14.37 10.36
N LYS A 131 14.97 15.46 10.85
CA LYS A 131 16.42 15.63 11.04
C LYS A 131 17.25 15.29 9.79
N TYR A 132 16.83 15.77 8.63
CA TYR A 132 17.57 15.55 7.39
C TYR A 132 18.95 16.19 7.42
N THR A 133 19.98 15.41 7.10
CA THR A 133 21.36 15.91 6.99
C THR A 133 21.75 16.30 5.57
N GLN A 134 20.96 15.89 4.57
CA GLN A 134 21.30 16.06 3.15
C GLN A 134 20.80 17.38 2.54
N TYR A 135 19.89 18.08 3.22
CA TYR A 135 19.39 19.39 2.79
C TYR A 135 19.77 20.44 3.83
N THR A 136 20.32 21.57 3.37
CA THR A 136 20.69 22.67 4.26
C THR A 136 19.49 23.54 4.60
N THR A 137 18.53 23.62 3.68
CA THR A 137 17.29 24.38 3.85
C THR A 137 16.09 23.58 3.34
N PHE A 138 14.90 23.80 3.90
CA PHE A 138 13.69 23.12 3.43
C PHE A 138 13.34 23.45 1.98
N LYS A 139 13.83 24.58 1.45
CA LYS A 139 13.61 25.00 0.05
C LYS A 139 14.35 24.13 -0.96
N GLU A 140 15.39 23.43 -0.53
CA GLU A 140 16.13 22.47 -1.36
C GLU A 140 15.38 21.14 -1.48
N PHE A 141 14.42 20.87 -0.60
CA PHE A 141 13.65 19.63 -0.61
C PHE A 141 12.79 19.57 -1.88
N PRO A 142 12.86 18.48 -2.69
CA PRO A 142 12.16 18.41 -3.97
C PRO A 142 10.65 18.69 -3.89
N LEU A 143 9.93 18.10 -2.92
CA LEU A 143 8.50 18.36 -2.72
C LEU A 143 8.17 19.85 -2.49
N TYR A 144 9.04 20.60 -1.80
CA TYR A 144 8.80 22.02 -1.53
C TYR A 144 8.71 22.82 -2.84
N LYS A 145 9.60 22.53 -3.81
CA LYS A 145 9.62 23.24 -5.11
C LYS A 145 8.31 23.09 -5.87
N TYR A 146 7.68 21.93 -5.80
CA TYR A 146 6.40 21.66 -6.45
C TYR A 146 5.24 22.29 -5.69
N LEU A 147 5.22 22.15 -4.36
CA LEU A 147 4.18 22.76 -3.51
C LEU A 147 4.18 24.29 -3.57
N GLU A 148 5.36 24.93 -3.64
CA GLU A 148 5.48 26.38 -3.77
C GLU A 148 4.84 26.90 -5.07
N LYS A 149 4.87 26.11 -6.15
CA LYS A 149 4.18 26.46 -7.41
C LYS A 149 2.66 26.42 -7.22
N PHE A 150 2.14 25.35 -6.64
CA PHE A 150 0.70 25.25 -6.34
C PHE A 150 0.20 26.33 -5.39
N ALA A 151 1.03 26.76 -4.43
CA ALA A 151 0.71 27.87 -3.54
C ALA A 151 0.56 29.20 -4.31
N LYS A 152 1.44 29.49 -5.27
CA LYS A 152 1.35 30.70 -6.13
C LYS A 152 0.08 30.68 -6.99
N ASP A 153 -0.29 29.52 -7.52
CA ASP A 153 -1.53 29.37 -8.29
C ASP A 153 -2.78 29.53 -7.40
N ALA A 154 -2.71 29.12 -6.13
CA ALA A 154 -3.81 29.31 -5.18
C ALA A 154 -4.00 30.77 -4.77
N GLU A 155 -2.94 31.57 -4.67
CA GLU A 155 -3.03 33.02 -4.45
C GLU A 155 -3.75 33.71 -5.63
N PHE A 156 -3.47 33.27 -6.86
CA PHE A 156 -4.20 33.74 -8.05
C PHE A 156 -5.71 33.44 -7.96
N VAL A 157 -6.11 32.30 -7.38
CA VAL A 157 -7.53 31.95 -7.19
C VAL A 157 -8.21 32.83 -6.12
N LYS A 158 -7.49 33.23 -5.06
CA LYS A 158 -8.05 34.15 -4.05
C LYS A 158 -8.37 35.51 -4.66
N ASP A 159 -7.45 36.08 -5.44
CA ASP A 159 -7.66 37.34 -6.16
C ASP A 159 -8.84 37.27 -7.15
N LEU A 160 -9.01 36.14 -7.84
CA LEU A 160 -10.16 35.88 -8.71
C LEU A 160 -11.48 35.79 -7.95
N SER A 161 -11.50 35.12 -6.79
CA SER A 161 -12.72 34.93 -6.00
C SER A 161 -13.22 36.25 -5.38
N GLU A 162 -12.29 37.11 -4.93
CA GLU A 162 -12.60 38.45 -4.43
C GLU A 162 -13.04 39.39 -5.57
N GLY A 163 -12.42 39.25 -6.75
CA GLY A 163 -12.85 39.95 -7.97
C GLY A 163 -14.25 39.56 -8.45
N ILE A 164 -14.62 38.28 -8.40
CA ILE A 164 -15.94 37.79 -8.84
C ILE A 164 -17.05 38.21 -7.88
N HIS A 165 -16.80 38.27 -6.56
CA HIS A 165 -17.78 38.79 -5.61
C HIS A 165 -18.05 40.28 -5.78
N ASN A 166 -17.06 41.06 -6.22
CA ASN A 166 -17.27 42.46 -6.58
C ASN A 166 -17.89 42.65 -7.98
N LYS A 167 -17.60 41.77 -8.94
CA LYS A 167 -18.10 41.88 -10.33
C LYS A 167 -19.53 41.36 -10.52
N LYS A 168 -20.09 40.55 -9.61
CA LYS A 168 -21.51 40.17 -9.65
C LYS A 168 -22.48 41.33 -9.35
N SER A 169 -21.96 42.50 -8.98
CA SER A 169 -22.74 43.74 -8.79
C SER A 169 -22.74 44.66 -10.03
N SER A 170 -22.01 44.32 -11.09
CA SER A 170 -21.90 45.15 -12.29
C SER A 170 -21.68 44.26 -13.51
N GLU A 171 -22.57 44.35 -14.51
CA GLU A 171 -22.51 43.70 -15.83
C GLU A 171 -23.46 42.50 -16.02
N VAL A 172 -24.75 42.85 -16.05
CA VAL A 172 -25.62 42.42 -17.16
C VAL A 172 -25.23 43.28 -18.39
N GLU A 173 -25.21 42.65 -19.56
CA GLU A 173 -24.96 43.20 -20.92
C GLU A 173 -23.51 43.15 -21.46
N LYS A 174 -23.18 42.12 -22.27
CA LYS A 174 -23.09 42.23 -23.75
C LYS A 174 -22.51 40.97 -24.41
N ASN A 175 -23.07 40.69 -25.60
CA ASN A 175 -22.78 39.62 -26.56
C ASN A 175 -21.39 39.70 -27.21
N GLY A 176 -20.92 38.59 -27.82
CA GLY A 176 -20.02 38.70 -28.99
C GLY A 176 -19.23 37.45 -29.42
N SER A 177 -19.78 36.73 -30.40
CA SER A 177 -19.22 35.71 -31.32
C SER A 177 -17.83 35.97 -31.96
N SER A 178 -17.03 34.90 -32.18
CA SER A 178 -16.25 34.51 -33.42
C SER A 178 -15.21 33.41 -33.09
N LYS A 179 -15.14 32.22 -33.72
CA LYS A 179 -14.76 31.73 -35.08
C LYS A 179 -13.25 31.66 -35.43
N ASN A 180 -12.80 30.39 -35.65
CA ASN A 180 -11.96 29.81 -36.73
C ASN A 180 -10.40 29.75 -36.71
N GLY A 181 -9.89 28.59 -37.19
CA GLY A 181 -8.61 28.34 -37.93
C GLY A 181 -7.58 27.48 -37.17
N HIS A 182 -7.26 26.20 -37.45
CA HIS A 182 -6.81 25.43 -38.65
C HIS A 182 -5.30 25.57 -38.98
N ALA A 183 -4.53 24.48 -38.90
CA ALA A 183 -3.49 24.07 -39.87
C ALA A 183 -2.85 22.71 -39.51
N GLU A 184 -2.85 21.81 -40.50
CA GLU A 184 -2.14 20.53 -40.57
C GLU A 184 -0.66 20.72 -40.97
N GLY A 185 0.22 19.76 -40.69
CA GLY A 185 1.56 19.75 -41.29
C GLY A 185 2.52 18.64 -40.87
N ALA A 186 2.65 17.66 -41.78
CA ALA A 186 3.88 16.94 -42.19
C ALA A 186 4.46 15.80 -41.33
N ASP A 187 4.29 14.58 -41.86
CA ASP A 187 5.01 13.35 -41.56
C ASP A 187 6.46 13.37 -42.07
N ASN A 188 7.37 12.78 -41.28
CA ASN A 188 8.70 12.37 -41.70
C ASN A 188 8.97 10.94 -41.20
N PRO A 189 9.56 10.03 -42.01
CA PRO A 189 9.85 8.67 -41.60
C PRO A 189 11.23 8.56 -40.91
N GLU A 190 11.25 8.03 -39.68
CA GLU A 190 12.49 7.76 -38.92
C GLU A 190 13.10 6.39 -39.26
N GLU A 191 14.41 6.41 -39.52
CA GLU A 191 15.28 5.24 -39.55
C GLU A 191 15.53 4.70 -38.13
N MET A 192 15.07 3.47 -37.86
CA MET A 192 15.38 2.73 -36.63
C MET A 192 16.83 2.20 -36.64
N LYS A 193 17.68 2.77 -35.78
CA LYS A 193 18.91 2.11 -35.29
C LYS A 193 18.79 1.87 -33.80
N GLY A 194 18.65 0.58 -33.43
CA GLY A 194 18.46 0.11 -32.06
C GLY A 194 19.72 0.14 -31.20
N SER A 195 20.05 1.32 -30.66
CA SER A 195 20.64 1.39 -29.33
C SER A 195 19.54 1.85 -28.39
N GLU A 196 19.00 0.95 -27.57
CA GLU A 196 17.98 1.31 -26.58
C GLU A 196 18.54 2.41 -25.68
N ASN A 197 18.02 3.63 -25.87
CA ASN A 197 18.45 4.78 -25.13
C ASN A 197 17.90 4.66 -23.70
N LEU A 198 18.72 4.10 -22.80
CA LEU A 198 18.39 3.95 -21.37
C LEU A 198 18.10 5.29 -20.69
N ASP A 199 18.46 6.44 -21.28
CA ASP A 199 18.08 7.76 -20.74
C ASP A 199 16.56 7.97 -20.77
N SER A 200 15.80 7.21 -21.57
CA SER A 200 14.33 7.24 -21.56
C SER A 200 13.68 6.62 -20.32
N LEU A 201 14.44 5.92 -19.47
CA LEU A 201 13.91 5.23 -18.28
C LEU A 201 13.76 6.13 -17.05
N PHE A 202 14.27 7.36 -17.11
CA PHE A 202 14.21 8.32 -16.02
C PHE A 202 13.42 9.56 -16.44
N VAL A 203 12.62 10.07 -15.51
CA VAL A 203 11.98 11.37 -15.66
C VAL A 203 13.07 12.45 -15.62
N ASP A 204 13.02 13.40 -16.56
CA ASP A 204 13.86 14.58 -16.52
C ASP A 204 13.37 15.52 -15.40
N PRO A 205 14.12 15.67 -14.29
CA PRO A 205 13.66 16.47 -13.15
C PRO A 205 13.57 17.96 -13.44
N GLU A 206 14.19 18.44 -14.53
CA GLU A 206 14.14 19.85 -14.94
C GLU A 206 12.95 20.15 -15.86
N ASN A 207 12.26 19.13 -16.36
CA ASN A 207 11.10 19.31 -17.21
C ASN A 207 9.91 19.78 -16.37
N THR A 208 9.64 21.08 -16.34
CA THR A 208 8.56 21.64 -15.52
C THR A 208 7.30 21.97 -16.32
N THR A 209 7.22 21.52 -17.58
CA THR A 209 6.20 21.93 -18.54
C THR A 209 4.77 21.53 -18.17
N TYR A 210 4.60 20.47 -17.36
CA TYR A 210 3.30 19.98 -16.92
C TYR A 210 2.74 20.72 -15.69
N LEU A 211 3.56 21.48 -14.97
CA LEU A 211 3.15 22.14 -13.72
C LEU A 211 2.26 23.37 -13.93
N SER A 212 2.17 23.89 -15.16
CA SER A 212 1.28 25.01 -15.51
C SER A 212 -0.05 24.57 -16.13
N ARG A 213 -0.22 23.27 -16.38
CA ARG A 213 -1.43 22.71 -16.99
C ARG A 213 -2.41 22.32 -15.89
N ASP A 214 -3.70 22.34 -16.22
CA ASP A 214 -4.72 21.73 -15.39
C ASP A 214 -4.43 20.22 -15.30
N ILE A 215 -3.81 19.80 -14.19
CA ILE A 215 -3.33 18.44 -13.93
C ILE A 215 -4.45 17.42 -14.13
N SER A 216 -5.68 17.82 -13.80
CA SER A 216 -6.90 17.03 -13.97
C SER A 216 -7.11 16.57 -15.42
N ASN A 217 -6.58 17.32 -16.39
CA ASN A 217 -6.74 17.10 -17.82
C ASN A 217 -5.47 16.56 -18.50
N LEU A 218 -4.44 16.17 -17.74
CA LEU A 218 -3.25 15.54 -18.32
C LEU A 218 -3.64 14.18 -18.92
N PRO A 219 -3.26 13.88 -20.19
CA PRO A 219 -3.48 12.58 -20.78
C PRO A 219 -2.69 11.51 -20.04
N GLU A 220 -3.21 10.28 -20.03
CA GLU A 220 -2.62 9.15 -19.29
C GLU A 220 -1.14 8.90 -19.62
N GLU A 221 -0.75 9.08 -20.88
CA GLU A 221 0.65 8.96 -21.32
C GLU A 221 1.57 10.05 -20.74
N GLU A 222 1.06 11.25 -20.45
CA GLU A 222 1.84 12.28 -19.76
C GLU A 222 1.90 12.01 -18.24
N ARG A 223 0.85 11.40 -17.65
CA ARG A 223 0.81 11.06 -16.22
C ARG A 223 1.87 10.02 -15.85
N SER A 224 2.11 9.04 -16.71
CA SER A 224 3.13 8.00 -16.48
C SER A 224 4.56 8.53 -16.51
N LYS A 225 4.77 9.74 -17.06
CA LYS A 225 6.05 10.45 -17.14
C LYS A 225 6.32 11.32 -15.92
N LEU A 226 5.37 11.49 -15.00
CA LEU A 226 5.57 12.27 -13.78
C LEU A 226 6.41 11.47 -12.77
N SER A 227 7.35 12.15 -12.12
CA SER A 227 8.09 11.59 -10.99
C SER A 227 7.19 11.37 -9.77
N SER A 228 7.62 10.52 -8.84
CA SER A 228 6.89 10.27 -7.60
C SER A 228 6.72 11.55 -6.77
N ASP A 229 7.74 12.41 -6.73
CA ASP A 229 7.68 13.69 -6.00
C ASP A 229 6.62 14.63 -6.61
N GLU A 230 6.45 14.65 -7.92
CA GLU A 230 5.39 15.41 -8.59
C GLU A 230 4.02 14.87 -8.25
N VAL A 231 3.84 13.54 -8.37
CA VAL A 231 2.58 12.86 -8.05
C VAL A 231 2.21 13.08 -6.57
N PHE A 232 3.16 12.99 -5.65
CA PHE A 232 2.93 13.24 -4.23
C PHE A 232 2.60 14.71 -3.94
N SER A 233 3.18 15.65 -4.68
CA SER A 233 2.87 17.07 -4.55
C SER A 233 1.46 17.39 -5.06
N ILE A 234 1.02 16.76 -6.16
CA ILE A 234 -0.35 16.83 -6.67
C ILE A 234 -1.33 16.29 -5.63
N TYR A 235 -1.03 15.12 -5.05
CA TYR A 235 -1.86 14.53 -4.00
C TYR A 235 -1.99 15.47 -2.79
N LEU A 236 -0.87 16.02 -2.28
CA LEU A 236 -0.89 16.97 -1.17
C LEU A 236 -1.72 18.22 -1.51
N TYR A 237 -1.57 18.79 -2.71
CA TYR A 237 -2.38 19.91 -3.16
C TYR A 237 -3.88 19.59 -3.17
N GLU A 238 -4.29 18.42 -3.66
CA GLU A 238 -5.69 17.98 -3.66
C GLU A 238 -6.25 17.78 -2.25
N ILE A 239 -5.42 17.28 -1.33
CA ILE A 239 -5.80 17.11 0.08
C ILE A 239 -5.90 18.46 0.78
N SER A 240 -5.01 19.42 0.49
CA SER A 240 -5.00 20.73 1.14
C SER A 240 -6.32 21.50 0.90
N LYS A 241 -7.00 21.25 -0.22
CA LYS A 241 -8.33 21.80 -0.53
C LYS A 241 -9.44 21.23 0.37
N LYS A 242 -9.24 20.07 0.98
CA LYS A 242 -10.28 19.27 1.64
C LYS A 242 -10.19 19.29 3.17
N VAL A 243 -9.00 19.50 3.72
CA VAL A 243 -8.71 19.29 5.16
C VAL A 243 -8.18 20.54 5.86
N ASN A 244 -8.36 20.60 7.18
CA ASN A 244 -7.77 21.65 8.02
C ASN A 244 -6.24 21.54 8.12
N SER A 245 -5.62 22.61 8.63
CA SER A 245 -4.15 22.73 8.70
C SER A 245 -3.49 21.65 9.57
N ASP A 246 -4.08 21.29 10.72
CA ASP A 246 -3.50 20.29 11.62
C ASP A 246 -3.47 18.90 10.99
N TYR A 247 -4.57 18.50 10.34
CA TYR A 247 -4.63 17.24 9.63
C TYR A 247 -3.79 17.27 8.35
N TYR A 248 -3.67 18.41 7.67
CA TYR A 248 -2.78 18.59 6.53
C TYR A 248 -1.31 18.34 6.92
N LYS A 249 -0.84 18.84 8.08
CA LYS A 249 0.49 18.52 8.61
C LYS A 249 0.68 17.01 8.82
N THR A 250 -0.34 16.33 9.34
CA THR A 250 -0.32 14.86 9.50
C THR A 250 -0.14 14.15 8.14
N MET A 251 -0.86 14.60 7.11
CA MET A 251 -0.73 14.08 5.74
C MET A 251 0.66 14.34 5.16
N MET A 252 1.21 15.53 5.40
CA MET A 252 2.54 15.91 4.95
C MET A 252 3.63 15.08 5.62
N THR A 253 3.56 14.89 6.95
CA THR A 253 4.43 13.98 7.71
C THR A 253 4.38 12.57 7.13
N PHE A 254 3.17 12.07 6.81
CA PHE A 254 3.00 10.78 6.17
C PHE A 254 3.68 10.72 4.80
N ILE A 255 3.46 11.70 3.92
CA ILE A 255 4.04 11.72 2.57
C ILE A 255 5.57 11.80 2.60
N ILE A 256 6.13 12.62 3.47
CA ILE A 256 7.60 12.72 3.63
C ILE A 256 8.16 11.37 4.12
N ALA A 257 7.54 10.76 5.14
CA ALA A 257 7.94 9.43 5.59
C ALA A 257 7.81 8.35 4.50
N TYR A 258 6.73 8.42 3.70
CA TYR A 258 6.48 7.47 2.63
C TYR A 258 7.49 7.60 1.50
N ARG A 259 7.82 8.85 1.13
CA ARG A 259 8.88 9.19 0.18
C ARG A 259 10.24 8.65 0.63
N GLU A 260 10.60 8.79 1.90
CA GLU A 260 11.85 8.22 2.42
C GLU A 260 11.89 6.70 2.32
N CYS A 261 10.77 6.04 2.61
CA CYS A 261 10.65 4.60 2.44
C CYS A 261 10.82 4.22 0.97
N LEU A 262 10.24 4.98 0.05
CA LEU A 262 10.40 4.77 -1.39
C LEU A 262 11.85 4.99 -1.85
N ASN A 263 12.53 6.01 -1.33
CA ASN A 263 13.96 6.24 -1.63
C ASN A 263 14.85 5.12 -1.09
N LYS A 264 14.47 4.53 0.04
CA LYS A 264 15.21 3.42 0.67
C LYS A 264 15.00 2.08 -0.03
N TYR A 265 13.77 1.76 -0.47
CA TYR A 265 13.41 0.41 -0.96
C TYR A 265 12.91 0.36 -2.41
N GLY A 266 12.67 1.50 -3.05
CA GLY A 266 12.08 1.56 -4.39
C GLY A 266 12.98 0.95 -5.47
N TRP A 267 14.30 1.04 -5.31
CA TRP A 267 15.26 0.46 -6.25
C TRP A 267 15.20 -1.08 -6.26
N GLU A 268 15.04 -1.70 -5.09
CA GLU A 268 14.85 -3.14 -4.93
C GLU A 268 13.55 -3.58 -5.59
N LYS A 269 12.44 -2.85 -5.36
CA LYS A 269 11.14 -3.16 -6.00
C LYS A 269 11.17 -3.01 -7.51
N LYS A 270 11.80 -1.95 -8.02
CA LYS A 270 12.00 -1.79 -9.46
C LYS A 270 12.79 -2.96 -10.05
N SER A 271 13.88 -3.35 -9.40
CA SER A 271 14.69 -4.50 -9.81
C SER A 271 13.92 -5.82 -9.78
N GLU A 272 13.07 -6.04 -8.77
CA GLU A 272 12.18 -7.21 -8.67
C GLU A 272 11.21 -7.26 -9.86
N ASN A 273 10.56 -6.15 -10.17
CA ASN A 273 9.58 -6.08 -11.26
C ASN A 273 10.23 -6.29 -12.64
N ASP A 274 11.36 -5.65 -12.91
CA ASP A 274 12.11 -5.82 -14.16
C ASP A 274 12.51 -7.29 -14.39
N GLU A 275 12.81 -8.03 -13.32
CA GLU A 275 13.17 -9.44 -13.40
C GLU A 275 11.98 -10.33 -13.74
N VAL A 276 10.80 -10.06 -13.14
CA VAL A 276 9.55 -10.77 -13.46
C VAL A 276 9.15 -10.53 -14.92
N LEU A 277 9.27 -9.30 -15.41
CA LEU A 277 8.96 -8.97 -16.81
C LEU A 277 9.89 -9.70 -17.79
N ASN A 278 11.19 -9.77 -17.48
CA ASN A 278 12.16 -10.48 -18.32
C ASN A 278 11.91 -11.99 -18.39
N GLN A 279 11.46 -12.60 -17.28
CA GLN A 279 11.17 -14.04 -17.23
C GLN A 279 9.90 -14.40 -18.02
N ASN A 280 8.87 -13.56 -17.96
CA ASN A 280 7.61 -13.78 -18.68
C ASN A 280 7.77 -13.71 -20.21
N GLY A 281 8.81 -13.06 -20.72
CA GLY A 281 9.08 -12.98 -22.16
C GLY A 281 9.77 -14.22 -22.75
N ALA A 282 10.32 -15.12 -21.93
CA ALA A 282 11.32 -16.11 -22.38
C ALA A 282 10.88 -17.59 -22.35
N SER A 283 9.74 -17.96 -21.76
CA SER A 283 9.33 -19.38 -21.70
C SER A 283 7.82 -19.60 -21.57
N GLU A 284 7.23 -20.34 -22.51
CA GLU A 284 5.86 -20.88 -22.41
C GLU A 284 5.75 -22.11 -21.47
N ASP A 285 6.88 -22.67 -21.01
CA ASP A 285 6.92 -23.88 -20.16
C ASP A 285 7.02 -23.54 -18.66
N ILE A 286 5.97 -22.90 -18.11
CA ILE A 286 5.90 -22.41 -16.72
C ILE A 286 5.16 -23.41 -15.82
N GLU A 287 5.83 -24.47 -15.37
CA GLU A 287 5.35 -25.27 -14.22
C GLU A 287 6.32 -25.29 -13.03
N ASN A 288 7.51 -24.69 -13.15
CA ASN A 288 8.52 -24.67 -12.08
C ASN A 288 9.01 -23.26 -11.73
N THR A 289 8.11 -22.29 -11.55
CA THR A 289 8.43 -20.99 -10.94
C THR A 289 8.77 -21.21 -9.48
N THR A 290 10.04 -21.51 -9.22
CA THR A 290 10.63 -21.53 -7.90
C THR A 290 10.41 -20.14 -7.30
N MET A 291 9.78 -20.05 -6.13
CA MET A 291 9.50 -18.75 -5.51
C MET A 291 10.79 -17.96 -5.35
N ILE A 292 10.97 -16.91 -6.16
CA ILE A 292 12.10 -16.00 -6.05
C ILE A 292 11.96 -15.29 -4.71
N THR A 293 12.87 -15.57 -3.79
CA THR A 293 12.90 -14.87 -2.51
C THR A 293 13.32 -13.41 -2.77
N PRO A 294 12.62 -12.41 -2.21
CA PRO A 294 12.96 -10.97 -2.34
C PRO A 294 14.40 -10.60 -1.93
N ALA A 295 15.09 -11.49 -1.22
CA ALA A 295 16.48 -11.35 -0.82
C ALA A 295 17.48 -12.04 -1.75
N SER A 296 17.16 -12.24 -3.04
CA SER A 296 18.16 -12.81 -3.94
C SER A 296 19.30 -11.81 -4.16
N ASP A 297 20.55 -12.28 -4.08
CA ASP A 297 21.74 -11.43 -4.31
C ASP A 297 21.70 -10.75 -5.68
N ILE A 298 20.97 -11.35 -6.64
CA ILE A 298 20.74 -10.84 -7.99
C ILE A 298 19.92 -9.54 -7.95
N ILE A 299 18.79 -9.52 -7.21
CA ILE A 299 17.95 -8.33 -7.05
C ILE A 299 18.76 -7.19 -6.42
N LEU A 300 19.50 -7.48 -5.35
CA LEU A 300 20.31 -6.47 -4.67
C LEU A 300 21.44 -5.92 -5.55
N ALA A 301 22.06 -6.76 -6.37
CA ALA A 301 23.10 -6.34 -7.31
C ALA A 301 22.54 -5.41 -8.40
N LYS A 302 21.38 -5.76 -8.99
CA LYS A 302 20.70 -4.96 -10.01
C LYS A 302 20.14 -3.65 -9.45
N ALA A 303 19.56 -3.67 -8.24
CA ALA A 303 19.16 -2.46 -7.54
C ALA A 303 20.34 -1.50 -7.30
N ARG A 304 21.52 -2.04 -6.94
CA ARG A 304 22.76 -1.25 -6.81
C ARG A 304 23.19 -0.65 -8.15
N GLU A 305 23.15 -1.42 -9.23
CA GLU A 305 23.46 -0.93 -10.58
C GLU A 305 22.53 0.22 -10.99
N LEU A 306 21.22 0.09 -10.74
CA LEU A 306 20.25 1.15 -11.03
C LEU A 306 20.53 2.43 -10.22
N ARG A 307 20.91 2.31 -8.94
CA ARG A 307 21.33 3.45 -8.11
C ARG A 307 22.59 4.15 -8.62
N GLU A 308 23.58 3.39 -9.07
CA GLU A 308 24.80 3.95 -9.67
C GLU A 308 24.47 4.68 -10.98
N LYS A 309 23.61 4.11 -11.84
CA LYS A 309 23.11 4.76 -13.06
C LYS A 309 22.33 6.04 -12.77
N ALA A 310 21.61 6.08 -11.65
CA ALA A 310 20.93 7.29 -11.18
C ALA A 310 21.88 8.41 -10.73
N LYS A 311 23.20 8.15 -10.62
CA LYS A 311 24.23 9.09 -10.17
C LYS A 311 23.94 9.66 -8.77
N GLY A 312 23.40 8.81 -7.88
CA GLY A 312 23.05 9.20 -6.52
C GLY A 312 21.78 10.05 -6.39
N ARG A 313 21.01 10.23 -7.47
CA ARG A 313 19.67 10.85 -7.39
C ARG A 313 18.72 9.92 -6.64
N GLU A 314 17.84 10.53 -5.85
CA GLU A 314 16.79 9.82 -5.10
C GLU A 314 15.81 9.13 -6.04
N PHE A 315 15.26 7.98 -5.60
CA PHE A 315 14.31 7.20 -6.41
C PHE A 315 13.10 8.03 -6.80
N SER A 316 12.51 8.75 -5.84
CA SER A 316 11.26 9.48 -6.00
C SER A 316 11.36 10.68 -6.95
N VAL A 317 12.57 11.18 -7.19
CA VAL A 317 12.85 12.31 -8.08
C VAL A 317 12.86 11.89 -9.55
N ILE A 318 13.27 10.66 -9.86
CA ILE A 318 13.53 10.22 -11.25
C ILE A 318 12.68 9.04 -11.71
N ASN A 319 11.92 8.42 -10.80
CA ASN A 319 10.98 7.36 -11.12
C ASN A 319 9.55 7.80 -10.81
N ASN A 320 8.60 7.33 -11.61
CA ASN A 320 7.17 7.53 -11.38
C ASN A 320 6.66 6.77 -10.14
N ALA A 321 5.40 7.01 -9.79
CA ALA A 321 4.77 6.45 -8.60
C ALA A 321 4.25 5.00 -8.78
N GLU A 322 4.57 4.31 -9.89
CA GLU A 322 4.07 2.96 -10.17
C GLU A 322 4.44 1.95 -9.07
N HIS A 323 5.63 2.09 -8.49
CA HIS A 323 6.13 1.21 -7.43
C HIS A 323 5.65 1.60 -6.03
N ALA A 324 4.93 2.72 -5.88
CA ALA A 324 4.48 3.17 -4.57
C ALA A 324 3.57 2.13 -3.88
N PRO A 325 2.59 1.48 -4.53
CA PRO A 325 1.81 0.41 -3.91
C PRO A 325 2.65 -0.78 -3.42
N GLU A 326 3.75 -1.11 -4.08
CA GLU A 326 4.57 -2.29 -3.79
C GLU A 326 5.35 -2.17 -2.48
N ILE A 327 5.68 -0.94 -2.06
CA ILE A 327 6.42 -0.66 -0.82
C ILE A 327 5.54 -0.51 0.42
N CYS A 328 4.21 -0.61 0.28
CA CYS A 328 3.26 -0.36 1.38
C CYS A 328 3.53 -1.23 2.61
N ASN A 329 3.89 -2.50 2.39
CA ASN A 329 4.14 -3.44 3.47
C ASN A 329 5.42 -3.09 4.21
N GLU A 330 6.51 -2.84 3.48
CA GLU A 330 7.80 -2.40 4.01
C GLU A 330 7.65 -1.08 4.78
N PHE A 331 6.84 -0.15 4.28
CA PHE A 331 6.57 1.10 4.96
C PHE A 331 5.94 0.89 6.34
N VAL A 332 4.81 0.17 6.38
CA VAL A 332 4.04 -0.03 7.62
C VAL A 332 4.74 -0.97 8.59
N THR A 333 5.45 -1.98 8.10
CA THR A 333 5.98 -3.07 8.93
C THR A 333 7.45 -2.93 9.25
N VAL A 334 8.26 -2.29 8.41
CA VAL A 334 9.71 -2.17 8.59
C VAL A 334 10.07 -0.71 8.88
N PHE A 335 9.84 0.18 7.92
CA PHE A 335 10.30 1.56 7.95
C PHE A 335 9.77 2.31 9.19
N LEU A 336 8.47 2.22 9.47
CA LEU A 336 7.89 2.88 10.64
C LEU A 336 8.27 2.23 11.97
N GLN A 337 8.68 0.96 12.00
CA GLN A 337 9.21 0.39 13.24
C GLN A 337 10.60 0.94 13.56
N GLU A 338 11.40 1.18 12.52
CA GLU A 338 12.73 1.79 12.65
C GLU A 338 12.64 3.28 13.01
N ARG A 339 11.73 4.02 12.36
CA ARG A 339 11.61 5.49 12.46
C ARG A 339 10.47 5.98 13.35
N GLY A 340 9.64 5.09 13.89
CA GLY A 340 8.38 5.45 14.56
C GLY A 340 8.52 6.24 15.86
N LYS A 341 9.73 6.38 16.40
CA LYS A 341 9.99 7.31 17.52
C LYS A 341 10.08 8.76 17.08
N ASP A 342 10.53 8.99 15.86
CA ASP A 342 10.69 10.32 15.28
C ASP A 342 9.41 10.76 14.54
N ILE A 343 8.66 9.79 14.00
CA ILE A 343 7.45 10.06 13.23
C ILE A 343 6.22 9.94 14.13
N GLN A 344 5.51 11.05 14.34
CA GLN A 344 4.29 11.12 15.16
C GLN A 344 3.05 10.56 14.43
N LEU A 345 3.14 9.34 13.87
CA LEU A 345 2.02 8.65 13.21
C LEU A 345 1.71 7.35 13.92
N THR A 346 0.45 7.13 14.27
CA THR A 346 0.04 5.83 14.79
C THR A 346 -0.04 4.81 13.65
N LYS A 347 0.25 3.55 13.94
CA LYS A 347 0.18 2.47 12.95
C LYS A 347 -1.17 2.39 12.22
N ASN A 348 -2.29 2.63 12.93
CA ASN A 348 -3.62 2.58 12.33
C ASN A 348 -3.85 3.75 11.37
N GLU A 349 -3.40 4.95 11.73
CA GLU A 349 -3.45 6.11 10.85
C GLU A 349 -2.59 5.87 9.61
N THR A 350 -1.36 5.38 9.77
CA THR A 350 -0.52 5.04 8.62
C THR A 350 -1.22 4.07 7.68
N ILE A 351 -1.81 2.99 8.19
CA ILE A 351 -2.53 2.01 7.36
C ILE A 351 -3.67 2.66 6.58
N ASP A 352 -4.40 3.58 7.21
CA ASP A 352 -5.51 4.30 6.56
C ASP A 352 -5.00 5.29 5.51
N LEU A 353 -3.92 6.02 5.80
CA LEU A 353 -3.28 6.94 4.86
C LEU A 353 -2.66 6.21 3.67
N THR A 354 -1.99 5.07 3.90
CA THR A 354 -1.47 4.20 2.84
C THR A 354 -2.59 3.69 1.95
N ARG A 355 -3.73 3.26 2.53
CA ARG A 355 -4.91 2.89 1.73
C ARG A 355 -5.44 4.05 0.90
N ASN A 356 -5.53 5.25 1.49
CA ASN A 356 -6.06 6.40 0.79
C ASN A 356 -5.17 6.77 -0.41
N ILE A 357 -3.86 6.93 -0.20
CA ILE A 357 -2.96 7.34 -1.29
C ILE A 357 -2.89 6.26 -2.39
N CYS A 358 -2.80 4.97 -2.06
CA CYS A 358 -2.74 3.93 -3.09
C CYS A 358 -4.05 3.81 -3.87
N HIS A 359 -5.19 4.02 -3.22
CA HIS A 359 -6.46 4.08 -3.93
C HIS A 359 -6.53 5.30 -4.86
N TRP A 360 -6.05 6.45 -4.41
CA TRP A 360 -5.99 7.67 -5.20
C TRP A 360 -5.06 7.50 -6.41
N LEU A 361 -3.84 6.99 -6.21
CA LEU A 361 -2.87 6.69 -7.28
C LEU A 361 -3.48 5.80 -8.36
N PHE A 362 -4.20 4.74 -7.96
CA PHE A 362 -4.87 3.85 -8.90
C PHE A 362 -6.03 4.53 -9.64
N THR A 363 -6.83 5.33 -8.94
CA THR A 363 -8.01 6.01 -9.53
C THR A 363 -7.60 7.10 -10.50
N GLU A 364 -6.48 7.77 -10.26
CA GLU A 364 -5.91 8.81 -11.13
C GLU A 364 -4.94 8.27 -12.19
N CYS A 365 -4.84 6.94 -12.35
CA CYS A 365 -3.96 6.27 -13.32
C CYS A 365 -2.47 6.62 -13.16
N TYR A 366 -1.99 6.86 -11.93
CA TYR A 366 -0.55 6.97 -11.62
C TYR A 366 0.10 5.62 -11.33
N THR A 367 -0.71 4.57 -11.19
CA THR A 367 -0.25 3.18 -11.05
C THR A 367 -1.29 2.21 -11.60
N CYS A 368 -0.83 1.09 -12.13
CA CYS A 368 -1.68 -0.06 -12.48
C CYS A 368 -1.93 -0.98 -11.28
N SER A 369 -1.15 -0.84 -10.21
CA SER A 369 -1.19 -1.71 -9.03
C SER A 369 -2.29 -1.33 -8.05
N LYS A 370 -3.25 -2.25 -7.85
CA LYS A 370 -4.35 -2.08 -6.89
C LYS A 370 -4.07 -2.78 -5.57
N VAL A 371 -3.93 -2.02 -4.49
CA VAL A 371 -3.80 -2.58 -3.14
C VAL A 371 -5.12 -3.13 -2.65
N SER A 372 -5.21 -4.45 -2.47
CA SER A 372 -6.34 -5.10 -1.80
C SER A 372 -5.99 -5.43 -0.35
N MET A 373 -6.62 -4.71 0.60
CA MET A 373 -6.49 -5.07 2.01
C MET A 373 -7.51 -6.14 2.40
N ILE A 374 -7.05 -7.20 3.06
CA ILE A 374 -7.94 -8.21 3.66
C ILE A 374 -8.78 -7.50 4.72
N LYS A 375 -10.11 -7.54 4.56
CA LYS A 375 -11.06 -7.01 5.56
C LYS A 375 -10.88 -7.81 6.84
N SER A 376 -10.30 -7.20 7.88
CA SER A 376 -10.08 -7.82 9.18
C SER A 376 -11.33 -7.93 10.04
#